data_AF-A0A2E8KMM7-F1
#
_entry.id   AF-A0A2E8KMM7-F1
#
_cell.length_a   1.000
_cell.length_b   1.000
_cell.length_c   1.000
_cell.angle_alpha   90.00
_cell.angle_beta   90.00
_cell.angle_gamma   90.00
#
_symmetry.space_group_name_H-M   'P 1'
#
loop_
_entity.id
_entity.type
_entity.pdbx_description
1 polymer ?
#
loop_
_entity_poly.entity_id
_entity_poly.type
_entity_poly.pdbx_seq_one_letter_code
_entity_poly.pdbx_strand_id
1 'polypeptide(L)'
;MKKAFTLIELLVVIAIIGVLVGLLLPAVQQAREAARRLSCQNKFKQVALAYANQASANNNEFAPLAVNVDAKTCGWGLFLLPFIERNNLYEQYSFDAPWFLDNSAYGIQNQTVASTPIDDFLCPSSPEPSGPYTFSGYGFPMTAYVADMSPIARVNPDLITYLGKSATDSQLAGCLEAVPRDESDDGLTSYAEIVDGTSNTILVAEFEGKDKVWQNGINTGKQ
;
A
#
# COMPACT_ATOMS: atom_id res chain seq x y z
N MET A 1 28.65 -55.38 -25.78
CA MET A 1 27.64 -55.79 -24.77
C MET A 1 27.01 -54.55 -24.18
N LYS A 2 25.72 -54.30 -24.42
CA LYS A 2 24.99 -53.27 -23.65
C LYS A 2 24.69 -53.86 -22.27
N LYS A 3 25.23 -53.28 -21.20
CA LYS A 3 24.82 -53.63 -19.84
C LYS A 3 23.36 -53.22 -19.67
N ALA A 4 22.48 -54.18 -19.43
CA ALA A 4 21.10 -53.90 -19.04
C ALA A 4 21.11 -53.42 -17.58
N PHE A 5 20.46 -52.29 -17.32
CA PHE A 5 20.30 -51.74 -15.98
C PHE A 5 19.43 -52.69 -15.15
N THR A 6 19.82 -52.98 -13.91
CA THR A 6 19.00 -53.80 -13.02
C THR A 6 17.89 -52.96 -12.39
N LEU A 7 16.74 -53.58 -12.10
CA LEU A 7 15.60 -52.91 -11.47
C LEU A 7 15.98 -52.29 -10.11
N ILE A 8 16.90 -52.94 -9.39
CA ILE A 8 17.43 -52.49 -8.11
C ILE A 8 18.24 -51.20 -8.26
N GLU A 9 19.14 -51.11 -9.25
CA GLU A 9 19.92 -49.89 -9.50
C GLU A 9 19.02 -48.70 -9.81
N LEU A 10 17.95 -48.90 -10.59
CA LEU A 10 16.97 -47.85 -10.88
C LEU A 10 16.20 -47.41 -9.62
N LEU A 11 15.81 -48.36 -8.77
CA LEU A 11 15.06 -48.10 -7.54
C LEU A 11 15.87 -47.29 -6.52
N VAL A 12 17.16 -47.61 -6.35
CA VAL A 12 18.06 -46.85 -5.46
C VAL A 12 18.21 -45.41 -5.92
N VAL A 13 18.35 -45.18 -7.24
CA VAL A 13 18.48 -43.81 -7.79
C VAL A 13 17.21 -42.99 -7.53
N ILE A 14 16.03 -43.57 -7.76
CA ILE A 14 14.76 -42.88 -7.51
C ILE A 14 14.58 -42.60 -6.01
N ALA A 15 14.97 -43.52 -5.12
CA ALA A 15 14.91 -43.32 -3.68
C ALA A 15 15.80 -42.14 -3.23
N ILE A 16 17.02 -42.03 -3.75
CA ILE A 16 17.94 -40.93 -3.43
C ILE A 16 17.37 -39.60 -3.94
N ILE A 17 16.90 -39.54 -5.20
CA ILE A 17 16.27 -38.33 -5.76
C ILE A 17 15.04 -37.94 -4.92
N GLY A 18 14.21 -38.90 -4.53
CA GLY A 18 13.03 -38.67 -3.69
C GLY A 18 13.38 -38.03 -2.34
N VAL A 19 14.43 -38.51 -1.66
CA VAL A 19 14.91 -37.92 -0.41
C VAL A 19 15.46 -36.51 -0.63
N LEU A 20 16.29 -36.32 -1.66
CA LEU A 20 16.86 -35.01 -1.97
C LEU A 20 15.76 -33.98 -2.28
N VAL A 21 14.80 -34.32 -3.14
CA VAL A 21 13.66 -33.44 -3.46
C VAL A 21 12.78 -33.21 -2.24
N GLY A 22 12.52 -34.24 -1.44
CA GLY A 22 11.74 -34.13 -0.20
C GLY A 22 12.33 -33.16 0.81
N LEU A 23 13.66 -33.08 0.90
CA LEU A 23 14.38 -32.12 1.75
C LEU A 23 14.49 -30.72 1.11
N LEU A 24 14.60 -30.65 -0.22
CA LEU A 24 14.77 -29.38 -0.94
C LEU A 24 13.47 -28.59 -1.08
N LEU A 25 12.31 -29.24 -1.24
CA LEU A 25 11.05 -28.54 -1.48
C LEU A 25 10.67 -27.58 -0.33
N PRO A 26 10.67 -27.99 0.95
CA PRO A 26 10.38 -27.07 2.06
C PRO A 26 11.39 -25.92 2.14
N ALA A 27 12.67 -26.20 1.90
CA ALA A 27 13.73 -25.21 1.95
C ALA A 27 13.59 -24.15 0.84
N VAL A 28 13.26 -24.57 -0.39
CA VAL A 28 13.04 -23.66 -1.52
C VAL A 28 11.83 -22.75 -1.27
N GLN A 29 10.76 -23.26 -0.66
CA GLN A 29 9.59 -22.41 -0.35
C GLN A 29 9.90 -21.37 0.73
N GLN A 30 10.62 -21.75 1.79
CA GLN A 30 11.08 -20.80 2.80
C GLN A 30 11.97 -19.72 2.21
N ALA A 31 12.90 -20.10 1.33
CA ALA A 31 13.77 -19.15 0.64
C ALA A 31 12.99 -18.19 -0.27
N ARG A 32 11.98 -18.70 -1.00
CA ARG A 32 11.09 -17.87 -1.84
C ARG A 32 10.31 -16.86 -1.01
N GLU A 33 9.74 -17.27 0.11
CA GLU A 33 8.98 -16.35 0.96
C GLU A 33 9.88 -15.32 1.63
N ALA A 34 11.07 -15.71 2.08
CA ALA A 34 12.06 -14.76 2.57
C ALA A 34 12.43 -13.71 1.51
N ALA A 35 12.59 -14.11 0.25
CA ALA A 35 12.83 -13.19 -0.85
C ALA A 35 11.64 -12.25 -1.13
N ARG A 36 10.40 -12.76 -1.08
CA ARG A 36 9.18 -11.93 -1.22
C ARG A 36 9.11 -10.89 -0.10
N ARG A 37 9.36 -11.28 1.15
CA ARG A 37 9.38 -10.37 2.30
C ARG A 37 10.46 -9.29 2.16
N LEU A 38 11.66 -9.66 1.73
CA LEU A 38 12.74 -8.70 1.49
C LEU A 38 12.38 -7.71 0.39
N SER A 39 11.75 -8.18 -0.69
CA SER A 39 11.26 -7.30 -1.76
C SER A 39 10.21 -6.32 -1.25
N CYS A 40 9.24 -6.79 -0.45
CA CYS A 40 8.25 -5.94 0.19
C CYS A 40 8.88 -4.86 1.09
N GLN A 41 9.83 -5.24 1.95
CA GLN A 41 10.56 -4.27 2.78
C GLN A 41 11.33 -3.23 1.97
N ASN A 42 11.89 -3.61 0.82
CA ASN A 42 12.56 -2.67 -0.06
C ASN A 42 11.58 -1.69 -0.71
N LYS A 43 10.38 -2.15 -1.10
CA LYS A 43 9.31 -1.27 -1.58
C LYS A 43 8.86 -0.27 -0.51
N PHE A 44 8.71 -0.71 0.75
CA PHE A 44 8.44 0.21 1.87
C PHE A 44 9.53 1.28 2.02
N LYS A 45 10.80 0.90 1.89
CA LYS A 45 11.91 1.87 1.90
C LYS A 45 11.83 2.84 0.74
N GLN A 46 11.47 2.38 -0.46
CA GLN A 46 11.28 3.26 -1.63
C GLN A 46 10.13 4.25 -1.40
N VAL A 47 9.00 3.82 -0.85
CA VAL A 47 7.87 4.70 -0.51
C VAL A 47 8.26 5.71 0.57
N ALA A 48 8.97 5.28 1.62
CA ALA A 48 9.45 6.18 2.67
C ALA A 48 10.43 7.23 2.11
N LEU A 49 11.33 6.84 1.21
CA LEU A 49 12.22 7.76 0.51
C LEU A 49 11.44 8.71 -0.41
N ALA A 50 10.39 8.22 -1.08
CA ALA A 50 9.53 9.04 -1.92
C ALA A 50 8.85 10.14 -1.10
N TYR A 51 8.32 9.83 0.09
CA TYR A 51 7.81 10.83 1.02
C TYR A 51 8.86 11.84 1.46
N ALA A 52 10.06 11.38 1.80
CA ALA A 52 11.15 12.28 2.21
C ALA A 52 11.57 13.22 1.08
N ASN A 53 11.69 12.71 -0.15
CA ASN A 53 12.00 13.50 -1.33
C ASN A 53 10.88 14.48 -1.68
N GLN A 54 9.62 14.03 -1.56
CA GLN A 54 8.45 14.87 -1.78
C GLN A 54 8.42 16.03 -0.77
N ALA A 55 8.57 15.73 0.51
CA ALA A 55 8.61 16.76 1.56
C ALA A 55 9.77 17.72 1.34
N SER A 56 10.97 17.23 1.02
CA SER A 56 12.12 18.07 0.70
C SER A 56 11.89 18.99 -0.50
N ALA A 57 11.07 18.58 -1.48
CA ALA A 57 10.70 19.41 -2.62
C ALA A 57 9.56 20.39 -2.30
N ASN A 58 8.82 20.18 -1.21
CA ASN A 58 7.63 20.93 -0.83
C ASN A 58 7.78 21.55 0.57
N ASN A 59 8.73 22.48 0.72
CA ASN A 59 8.95 23.25 1.96
C ASN A 59 9.20 22.43 3.23
N ASN A 60 9.67 21.18 3.11
CA ASN A 60 9.80 20.21 4.21
C ASN A 60 8.47 19.81 4.86
N GLU A 61 7.38 19.91 4.11
CA GLU A 61 6.02 19.54 4.49
C GLU A 61 5.59 18.26 3.78
N PHE A 62 5.05 17.31 4.53
CA PHE A 62 4.53 16.08 3.97
C PHE A 62 3.28 16.32 3.14
N ALA A 63 3.18 15.64 2.01
CA ALA A 63 1.92 15.57 1.26
C ALA A 63 0.79 15.03 2.14
N PRO A 64 -0.44 15.55 1.98
CA PRO A 64 -1.58 15.07 2.74
C PRO A 64 -1.96 13.64 2.34
N LEU A 65 -2.65 12.94 3.24
CA LEU A 65 -3.25 11.63 2.98
C LEU A 65 -4.18 11.67 1.76
N ALA A 66 -4.99 12.72 1.69
CA ALA A 66 -5.90 12.98 0.60
C ALA A 66 -6.26 14.46 0.59
N VAL A 67 -6.60 14.98 -0.59
CA VAL A 67 -7.26 16.27 -0.73
C VAL A 67 -8.67 15.99 -1.22
N ASN A 68 -9.66 16.69 -0.66
CA ASN A 68 -11.05 16.55 -1.07
C ASN A 68 -11.69 17.93 -1.18
N VAL A 69 -11.81 18.44 -2.41
CA VAL A 69 -12.41 19.74 -2.70
C VAL A 69 -13.53 19.52 -3.72
N ASP A 70 -14.77 19.84 -3.36
CA ASP A 70 -15.94 19.75 -4.26
C ASP A 70 -16.04 18.41 -5.02
N ALA A 71 -15.88 17.28 -4.32
CA ALA A 71 -15.85 15.92 -4.86
C ALA A 71 -14.65 15.56 -5.78
N LYS A 72 -13.69 16.48 -5.93
CA LYS A 72 -12.37 16.22 -6.53
C LYS A 72 -11.46 15.66 -5.44
N THR A 73 -11.58 14.36 -5.20
CA THR A 73 -10.73 13.66 -4.24
C THR A 73 -9.47 13.14 -4.92
N CYS A 74 -8.29 13.38 -4.37
CA CYS A 74 -7.05 12.69 -4.74
C CYS A 74 -6.41 12.07 -3.50
N GLY A 75 -5.84 10.88 -3.65
CA GLY A 75 -5.20 10.14 -2.57
C GLY A 75 -3.68 10.26 -2.57
N TRP A 76 -3.08 9.93 -1.43
CA TRP A 76 -1.64 9.99 -1.13
C TRP A 76 -0.72 9.52 -2.25
N GLY A 77 -1.09 8.41 -2.93
CA GLY A 77 -0.27 7.77 -3.94
C GLY A 77 0.05 8.69 -5.12
N LEU A 78 -0.88 9.59 -5.48
CA LEU A 78 -0.69 10.57 -6.57
C LEU A 78 0.48 11.51 -6.29
N PHE A 79 0.61 11.99 -5.05
CA PHE A 79 1.69 12.91 -4.67
C PHE A 79 3.07 12.26 -4.69
N LEU A 80 3.13 10.92 -4.61
CA LEU A 80 4.39 10.19 -4.64
C LEU A 80 4.80 9.75 -6.05
N LEU A 81 3.90 9.71 -7.03
CA LEU A 81 4.19 9.20 -8.37
C LEU A 81 5.44 9.83 -9.02
N PRO A 82 5.68 11.16 -8.95
CA PRO A 82 6.88 11.76 -9.51
C PRO A 82 8.18 11.27 -8.82
N PHE A 83 8.08 10.82 -7.57
CA PHE A 83 9.20 10.39 -6.72
C PHE A 83 9.44 8.88 -6.74
N ILE A 84 8.63 8.12 -7.49
CA ILE A 84 8.77 6.66 -7.70
C ILE A 84 8.82 6.29 -9.19
N GLU A 85 9.32 7.20 -10.03
CA GLU A 85 9.45 6.96 -11.48
C GLU A 85 8.11 6.63 -12.19
N ARG A 86 7.01 7.27 -11.75
CA ARG A 86 5.66 7.15 -12.33
C ARG A 86 5.12 8.51 -12.80
N ASN A 87 6.00 9.41 -13.22
CA ASN A 87 5.64 10.77 -13.66
C ASN A 87 4.61 10.78 -14.81
N ASN A 88 4.66 9.78 -15.70
CA ASN A 88 3.70 9.65 -16.80
C ASN A 88 2.25 9.50 -16.32
N LEU A 89 2.01 8.83 -15.18
CA LEU A 89 0.68 8.68 -14.60
C LEU A 89 0.25 9.95 -13.87
N TYR A 90 1.20 10.65 -13.24
CA TYR A 90 0.95 11.94 -12.61
C TYR A 90 0.48 12.98 -13.64
N GLU A 91 1.17 13.08 -14.78
CA GLU A 91 0.82 14.01 -15.86
C GLU A 91 -0.52 13.71 -16.54
N GLN A 92 -0.97 12.44 -16.51
CA GLN A 92 -2.28 12.03 -17.04
C GLN A 92 -3.44 12.37 -16.10
N TYR A 93 -3.17 12.56 -14.82
CA TYR A 93 -4.21 12.82 -13.83
C TYR A 93 -4.67 14.28 -13.85
N SER A 94 -5.97 14.50 -13.93
CA SER A 94 -6.59 15.82 -13.82
C SER A 94 -7.07 16.07 -12.40
N PHE A 95 -6.45 17.04 -11.70
CA PHE A 95 -6.88 17.47 -10.37
C PHE A 95 -8.20 18.24 -10.37
N ASP A 96 -8.70 18.62 -11.54
CA ASP A 96 -9.97 19.34 -11.71
C ASP A 96 -11.19 18.44 -11.90
N ALA A 97 -11.00 17.12 -11.82
CA ALA A 97 -12.05 16.15 -12.00
C ALA A 97 -12.04 15.09 -10.88
N PRO A 98 -13.19 14.45 -10.60
CA PRO A 98 -13.22 13.33 -9.65
C PRO A 98 -12.32 12.18 -10.10
N TRP A 99 -11.72 11.47 -9.14
CA TRP A 99 -10.79 10.37 -9.43
C TRP A 99 -11.41 9.19 -10.19
N PHE A 100 -12.73 9.05 -10.11
CA PHE A 100 -13.51 7.96 -10.70
C PHE A 100 -14.10 8.30 -12.08
N LEU A 101 -13.65 9.39 -12.70
CA LEU A 101 -14.18 9.89 -13.96
C LEU A 101 -13.12 9.80 -15.07
N ASP A 102 -13.52 9.24 -16.21
CA ASP A 102 -12.84 9.44 -17.49
C ASP A 102 -13.76 10.25 -18.42
N ASN A 103 -13.18 11.20 -19.15
CA ASN A 103 -13.88 11.99 -20.14
C ASN A 103 -12.96 12.39 -21.29
N SER A 104 -13.03 11.65 -22.40
CA SER A 104 -12.19 11.88 -23.57
C SER A 104 -12.41 13.23 -24.27
N ALA A 105 -13.62 13.83 -24.15
CA ALA A 105 -13.91 15.13 -24.73
C ALA A 105 -13.10 16.26 -24.05
N TYR A 106 -12.68 16.06 -22.80
CA TYR A 106 -11.85 17.00 -22.03
C TYR A 106 -10.47 16.43 -21.69
N GLY A 107 -10.09 15.28 -22.26
CA GLY A 107 -8.80 14.63 -22.00
C GLY A 107 -8.62 14.10 -20.58
N ILE A 108 -9.70 13.85 -19.84
CA ILE A 108 -9.65 13.36 -18.44
C ILE A 108 -9.53 11.83 -18.44
N GLN A 109 -8.57 11.29 -17.70
CA GLN A 109 -8.29 9.85 -17.61
C GLN A 109 -8.09 9.38 -16.16
N ASN A 110 -8.78 10.00 -15.19
CA ASN A 110 -8.53 9.75 -13.78
C ASN A 110 -8.90 8.33 -13.34
N GLN A 111 -10.00 7.76 -13.85
CA GLN A 111 -10.39 6.39 -13.53
C GLN A 111 -9.37 5.39 -14.07
N THR A 112 -8.86 5.66 -15.27
CA THR A 112 -7.77 4.88 -15.88
C THR A 112 -6.51 4.94 -14.99
N VAL A 113 -6.10 6.12 -14.53
CA VAL A 113 -4.95 6.28 -13.61
C VAL A 113 -5.19 5.55 -12.29
N ALA A 114 -6.36 5.74 -11.67
CA ALA A 114 -6.71 5.12 -10.38
C ALA A 114 -6.83 3.58 -10.44
N SER A 115 -7.08 3.03 -11.64
CA SER A 115 -7.18 1.58 -11.87
C SER A 115 -5.86 0.94 -12.29
N THR A 116 -4.80 1.74 -12.48
CA THR A 116 -3.49 1.23 -12.91
C THR A 116 -2.72 0.64 -11.72
N PRO A 117 -2.23 -0.61 -11.80
CA PRO A 117 -1.38 -1.18 -10.76
C PRO A 117 -0.07 -0.42 -10.62
N ILE A 118 0.30 -0.11 -9.37
CA ILE A 118 1.60 0.47 -9.04
C ILE A 118 2.35 -0.53 -8.19
N ASP A 119 3.23 -1.30 -8.82
CA ASP A 119 3.97 -2.39 -8.16
C ASP A 119 4.65 -1.94 -6.86
N ASP A 120 5.12 -0.69 -6.77
CA ASP A 120 5.83 -0.17 -5.59
C ASP A 120 4.94 0.00 -4.37
N PHE A 121 3.63 0.01 -4.55
CA PHE A 121 2.64 0.01 -3.47
C PHE A 121 2.11 -1.40 -3.12
N LEU A 122 2.60 -2.43 -3.81
CA LEU A 122 2.18 -3.82 -3.64
C LEU A 122 3.25 -4.63 -2.93
N CYS A 123 2.83 -5.42 -1.95
CA CYS A 123 3.71 -6.32 -1.24
C CYS A 123 3.68 -7.67 -1.94
N PRO A 124 4.78 -8.15 -2.53
CA PRO A 124 4.78 -9.45 -3.18
C PRO A 124 4.53 -10.59 -2.20
N SER A 125 4.68 -10.42 -0.88
CA SER A 125 4.34 -11.43 0.14
C SER A 125 2.84 -11.53 0.43
N SER A 126 2.03 -10.60 -0.07
CA SER A 126 0.57 -10.65 0.02
C SER A 126 0.05 -12.00 -0.49
N PRO A 127 -0.63 -12.84 0.33
CA PRO A 127 -1.27 -14.08 -0.09
C PRO A 127 -2.34 -13.88 -1.16
N GLU A 128 -2.93 -12.69 -1.28
CA GLU A 128 -3.97 -12.42 -2.28
C GLU A 128 -3.54 -11.31 -3.25
N PRO A 129 -3.40 -11.62 -4.55
CA PRO A 129 -3.03 -10.61 -5.52
C PRO A 129 -4.03 -9.45 -5.48
N SER A 130 -3.54 -8.27 -5.11
CA SER A 130 -4.26 -7.02 -5.25
C SER A 130 -4.81 -6.91 -6.67
N GLY A 131 -6.07 -6.56 -6.79
CA GLY A 131 -6.74 -6.33 -8.06
C GLY A 131 -7.56 -5.05 -8.00
N PRO A 132 -8.19 -4.68 -9.12
CA PRO A 132 -9.21 -3.65 -9.07
C PRO A 132 -10.33 -4.07 -8.10
N TYR A 133 -10.69 -3.18 -7.20
CA TYR A 133 -11.78 -3.35 -6.26
C TYR A 133 -12.89 -2.35 -6.60
N THR A 134 -14.11 -2.86 -6.69
CA THR A 134 -15.30 -2.05 -6.96
C THR A 134 -16.14 -1.93 -5.70
N PHE A 135 -16.46 -0.70 -5.32
CA PHE A 135 -17.30 -0.36 -4.17
C PHE A 135 -18.38 0.65 -4.55
N SER A 136 -19.40 0.77 -3.70
CA SER A 136 -20.44 1.79 -3.87
C SER A 136 -20.02 3.08 -3.17
N GLY A 137 -19.84 4.16 -3.93
CA GLY A 137 -19.60 5.50 -3.39
C GLY A 137 -20.48 6.50 -4.13
N TYR A 138 -21.00 7.50 -3.39
CA TYR A 138 -21.94 8.49 -3.93
C TYR A 138 -23.16 7.90 -4.67
N GLY A 139 -23.53 6.65 -4.37
CA GLY A 139 -24.68 5.95 -4.99
C GLY A 139 -24.40 5.28 -6.34
N PHE A 140 -23.14 5.19 -6.78
CA PHE A 140 -22.75 4.48 -8.01
C PHE A 140 -21.50 3.61 -7.80
N PRO A 141 -21.27 2.59 -8.66
CA PRO A 141 -20.06 1.77 -8.56
C PRO A 141 -18.82 2.57 -8.95
N MET A 142 -17.78 2.45 -8.13
CA MET A 142 -16.47 3.08 -8.33
C MET A 142 -15.39 1.99 -8.28
N THR A 143 -14.38 2.07 -9.13
CA THR A 143 -13.31 1.06 -9.22
C THR A 143 -11.94 1.71 -9.09
N ALA A 144 -11.10 1.16 -8.22
CA ALA A 144 -9.71 1.56 -8.03
C ALA A 144 -8.82 0.33 -7.85
N TYR A 145 -7.53 0.46 -8.13
CA TYR A 145 -6.55 -0.58 -7.81
C TYR A 145 -6.16 -0.50 -6.33
N VAL A 146 -6.17 -1.63 -5.63
CA VAL A 146 -5.84 -1.68 -4.20
C VAL A 146 -4.33 -1.61 -3.99
N ALA A 147 -3.89 -0.81 -3.02
CA ALA A 147 -2.52 -0.82 -2.51
C ALA A 147 -2.44 -1.62 -1.20
N ASP A 148 -1.40 -2.44 -1.05
CA ASP A 148 -1.09 -3.16 0.21
C ASP A 148 -0.46 -2.23 1.26
N MET A 149 0.05 -1.09 0.82
CA MET A 149 0.58 -0.04 1.68
C MET A 149 -0.51 0.97 2.02
N SER A 150 -0.58 1.38 3.28
CA SER A 150 -1.53 2.37 3.78
C SER A 150 -0.83 3.44 4.60
N PRO A 151 -0.88 4.71 4.18
CA PRO A 151 -0.47 5.80 5.04
C PRO A 151 -1.32 5.86 6.31
N ILE A 152 -0.70 6.31 7.39
CA ILE A 152 -1.36 6.50 8.69
C ILE A 152 -1.62 8.00 8.87
N ALA A 153 -2.90 8.38 8.84
CA ALA A 153 -3.29 9.78 9.06
C ALA A 153 -3.57 10.09 10.52
N ARG A 154 -4.11 9.16 11.31
CA ARG A 154 -4.45 9.42 12.71
C ARG A 154 -4.60 8.17 13.55
N VAL A 155 -4.61 8.36 14.87
CA VAL A 155 -5.07 7.34 15.82
C VAL A 155 -6.60 7.33 15.84
N ASN A 156 -7.21 6.13 15.76
CA ASN A 156 -8.66 5.98 15.80
C ASN A 156 -9.21 6.38 17.20
N PRO A 157 -10.17 7.34 17.29
CA PRO A 157 -10.79 7.73 18.56
C PRO A 157 -11.42 6.58 19.36
N ASP A 158 -11.93 5.55 18.68
CA ASP A 158 -12.53 4.38 19.34
C ASP A 158 -11.50 3.59 20.14
N LEU A 159 -10.25 3.50 19.64
CA LEU A 159 -9.15 2.86 20.36
C LEU A 159 -8.83 3.61 21.66
N ILE A 160 -8.85 4.94 21.62
CA ILE A 160 -8.59 5.78 22.80
C ILE A 160 -9.69 5.60 23.85
N THR A 161 -10.94 5.56 23.39
CA THR A 161 -12.11 5.31 24.25
C THR A 161 -12.03 3.92 24.87
N TYR A 162 -11.70 2.89 24.08
CA TYR A 162 -11.52 1.51 24.56
C TYR A 162 -10.43 1.40 25.63
N LEU A 163 -9.33 2.14 25.48
CA LEU A 163 -8.23 2.17 26.45
C LEU A 163 -8.53 3.02 27.70
N GLY A 164 -9.74 3.60 27.81
CA GLY A 164 -10.13 4.46 28.93
C GLY A 164 -9.33 5.76 29.00
N LYS A 165 -8.83 6.25 27.86
CA LYS A 165 -8.06 7.49 27.75
C LYS A 165 -8.92 8.59 27.14
N SER A 166 -8.45 9.83 27.23
CA SER A 166 -9.04 10.98 26.55
C SER A 166 -7.96 11.73 25.78
N ALA A 167 -8.29 12.17 24.57
CA ALA A 167 -7.43 12.93 23.69
C ALA A 167 -8.28 13.92 22.89
N THR A 168 -7.70 15.08 22.59
CA THR A 168 -8.27 16.05 21.64
C THR A 168 -8.03 15.59 20.20
N ASP A 169 -8.77 16.13 19.23
CA ASP A 169 -8.57 15.79 17.81
C ASP A 169 -7.14 16.05 17.33
N SER A 170 -6.56 17.18 17.75
CA SER A 170 -5.16 17.51 17.45
C SER A 170 -4.16 16.49 18.02
N GLN A 171 -4.45 15.87 19.17
CA GLN A 171 -3.58 14.83 19.73
C GLN A 171 -3.69 13.47 19.02
N LEU A 172 -4.73 13.28 18.20
CA LEU A 172 -4.93 12.06 17.42
C LEU A 172 -4.38 12.18 16.01
N ALA A 173 -4.22 13.40 15.52
CA ALA A 173 -3.70 13.67 14.19
C ALA A 173 -2.27 13.17 14.03
N GLY A 174 -2.02 12.50 12.92
CA GLY A 174 -0.70 12.09 12.45
C GLY A 174 -0.19 13.04 11.38
N CYS A 175 1.08 12.86 11.00
CA CYS A 175 1.79 13.77 10.09
C CYS A 175 1.25 13.84 8.64
N LEU A 176 0.35 12.95 8.25
CA LEU A 176 -0.29 12.96 6.94
C LEU A 176 -1.73 13.48 6.97
N GLU A 177 -2.30 13.75 8.14
CA GLU A 177 -3.56 14.47 8.23
C GLU A 177 -3.26 15.96 8.03
N ALA A 178 -3.92 16.57 7.04
CA ALA A 178 -3.96 18.03 6.97
C ALA A 178 -4.78 18.48 8.17
N VAL A 179 -4.12 19.07 9.17
CA VAL A 179 -4.80 19.60 10.35
C VAL A 179 -4.92 21.10 10.15
N PRO A 180 -6.14 21.66 10.23
CA PRO A 180 -6.30 23.10 10.16
C PRO A 180 -5.45 23.78 11.23
N ARG A 181 -4.53 24.65 10.81
CA ARG A 181 -3.87 25.59 11.71
C ARG A 181 -4.69 26.88 11.64
N ASP A 182 -5.26 27.29 12.76
CA ASP A 182 -5.76 28.67 12.92
C ASP A 182 -7.00 29.01 12.06
N GLU A 183 -8.06 28.18 12.12
CA GLU A 183 -9.28 28.32 11.27
C GLU A 183 -9.01 28.21 9.75
N SER A 184 -7.77 27.92 9.32
CA SER A 184 -7.42 27.64 7.92
C SER A 184 -7.19 26.14 7.70
N ASP A 185 -7.80 25.56 6.66
CA ASP A 185 -7.80 24.12 6.38
C ASP A 185 -6.45 23.57 5.81
N ASP A 186 -5.37 24.35 5.89
CA ASP A 186 -4.19 24.18 5.01
C ASP A 186 -2.91 23.73 5.73
N GLY A 187 -2.98 23.25 6.97
CA GLY A 187 -1.80 22.85 7.75
C GLY A 187 -1.23 21.49 7.36
N LEU A 188 -0.30 21.45 6.40
CA LEU A 188 0.52 20.27 6.14
C LEU A 188 1.62 20.13 7.19
N THR A 189 1.80 18.92 7.74
CA THR A 189 2.77 18.70 8.81
C THR A 189 4.20 18.83 8.26
N SER A 190 5.04 19.59 8.94
CA SER A 190 6.47 19.66 8.62
C SER A 190 7.31 18.72 9.48
N TYR A 191 8.52 18.38 9.04
CA TYR A 191 9.47 17.62 9.87
C TYR A 191 9.74 18.26 11.23
N ALA A 192 9.69 19.59 11.32
CA ALA A 192 9.97 20.33 12.56
C ALA A 192 8.88 20.12 13.63
N GLU A 193 7.68 19.73 13.23
CA GLU A 193 6.55 19.50 14.14
C GLU A 193 6.54 18.08 14.72
N ILE A 194 7.35 17.18 14.18
CA ILE A 194 7.59 15.85 14.74
C ILE A 194 8.64 15.97 15.86
N VAL A 195 8.23 16.57 16.97
CA VAL A 195 9.13 16.97 18.07
C VAL A 195 9.76 15.80 18.83
N ASP A 196 9.16 14.61 18.77
CA ASP A 196 9.68 13.37 19.37
C ASP A 196 10.54 12.55 18.38
N GLY A 197 10.74 13.06 17.16
CA GLY A 197 11.59 12.50 16.13
C GLY A 197 10.91 11.45 15.26
N THR A 198 11.29 11.43 13.98
CA THR A 198 10.70 10.56 12.96
C THR A 198 10.86 9.06 13.23
N SER A 199 11.80 8.67 14.11
CA SER A 199 11.94 7.29 14.56
C SER A 199 10.78 6.78 15.40
N ASN A 200 9.96 7.67 15.96
CA ASN A 200 8.76 7.34 16.74
C ASN A 200 7.46 7.49 15.95
N THR A 201 7.55 7.86 14.66
CA THR A 201 6.39 8.10 13.80
C THR A 201 6.24 6.96 12.79
N ILE A 202 5.02 6.42 12.69
CA ILE A 202 4.67 5.48 11.63
C ILE A 202 3.99 6.26 10.51
N LEU A 203 4.64 6.35 9.35
CA LEU A 203 4.12 7.06 8.19
C LEU A 203 3.19 6.17 7.34
N VAL A 204 3.62 4.94 7.10
CA VAL A 204 2.95 3.95 6.26
C VAL A 204 3.04 2.61 6.96
N ALA A 205 1.94 1.86 6.97
CA ALA A 205 1.89 0.49 7.41
C ALA A 205 1.42 -0.43 6.27
N GLU A 206 1.77 -1.70 6.37
CA GLU A 206 1.16 -2.72 5.54
C GLU A 206 -0.26 -2.97 6.03
N PHE A 207 -1.21 -2.91 5.11
CA PHE A 207 -2.59 -3.30 5.36
C PHE A 207 -3.15 -4.00 4.12
N GLU A 208 -3.10 -5.32 4.19
CA GLU A 208 -3.52 -6.22 3.12
C GLU A 208 -4.99 -6.63 3.29
N GLY A 209 -5.62 -7.08 2.19
CA GLY A 209 -6.95 -7.66 2.23
C GLY A 209 -8.04 -6.65 2.58
N LYS A 210 -7.87 -5.38 2.18
CA LYS A 210 -8.83 -4.30 2.43
C LYS A 210 -10.24 -4.59 1.92
N ASP A 211 -10.37 -5.46 0.92
CA ASP A 211 -11.67 -5.89 0.41
C ASP A 211 -12.35 -6.96 1.27
N LYS A 212 -11.72 -7.40 2.38
CA LYS A 212 -12.21 -8.47 3.26
C LYS A 212 -12.41 -7.96 4.68
N VAL A 213 -13.57 -8.32 5.24
CA VAL A 213 -13.87 -8.07 6.64
C VAL A 213 -13.53 -9.32 7.43
N TRP A 214 -12.61 -9.19 8.39
CA TRP A 214 -12.25 -10.26 9.30
C TRP A 214 -12.76 -9.93 10.70
N GLN A 215 -13.53 -10.84 11.30
CA GLN A 215 -14.00 -10.73 12.69
C GLN A 215 -13.64 -12.01 13.43
N ASN A 216 -12.87 -11.89 14.52
CA ASN A 216 -12.40 -13.02 15.34
C ASN A 216 -11.72 -14.14 14.51
N GLY A 217 -10.91 -13.75 13.51
CA GLY A 217 -10.20 -14.69 12.63
C GLY A 217 -11.07 -15.36 11.57
N ILE A 218 -12.34 -14.96 11.43
CA ILE A 218 -13.26 -15.45 10.40
C ILE A 218 -13.48 -14.34 9.37
N ASN A 219 -13.31 -14.67 8.09
CA ASN A 219 -13.68 -13.77 7.00
C ASN A 219 -15.22 -13.73 6.91
N THR A 220 -15.81 -12.58 7.24
CA THR A 220 -17.26 -12.36 7.22
C THR A 220 -17.78 -11.91 5.85
N GLY A 221 -16.91 -11.78 4.85
CA GLY A 221 -17.25 -11.38 3.50
C GLY A 221 -16.52 -10.11 3.06
N LYS A 222 -16.94 -9.58 1.90
CA LYS A 222 -16.42 -8.32 1.36
C LYS A 222 -17.14 -7.13 1.99
N GLN A 223 -16.39 -6.04 2.19
CA GLN A 223 -16.94 -4.76 2.62
C GLN A 223 -17.85 -4.17 1.53
#